data_AF-A0A9D5VN03-F1
#
_entry.id   AF-A0A9D5VN03-F1
#
_cell.length_a   1.000
_cell.length_b   1.000
_cell.length_c   1.000
_cell.angle_alpha   90.00
_cell.angle_beta   90.00
_cell.angle_gamma   90.00
#
_symmetry.space_group_name_H-M   'P 1'
#
loop_
_entity.id
_entity.type
_entity.pdbx_description
1 polymer ?
#
loop_
_entity_poly.entity_id
_entity_poly.type
_entity_poly.pdbx_seq_one_letter_code
_entity_poly.pdbx_strand_id
1 'polypeptide(L)'
;MARLSHLHERKWINGLLAIASVVVAYVLSAFFLQIGLWMDLEAKMNFYRGGAQAAAVVLGLVFFIAMFRSKQVQQYLSEVYYELTRVVWATKEDTVKLTIGILIGVLITSVVLGFVDFVVNKLLGLLYN
;
A
#
# COMPACT_ATOMS: atom_id res chain seq x y z
N MET A 1 28.68 18.42 6.26
CA MET A 1 27.36 18.09 5.69
C MET A 1 27.08 16.58 5.64
N ALA A 2 28.00 15.70 5.22
CA ALA A 2 27.79 14.25 5.14
C ALA A 2 27.38 13.51 6.45
N ARG A 3 27.75 14.04 7.62
CA ARG A 3 27.35 13.45 8.92
C ARG A 3 25.87 13.68 9.26
N LEU A 4 25.27 14.74 8.73
CA LEU A 4 23.88 15.11 9.02
C LEU A 4 22.89 14.29 8.19
N SER A 5 23.24 13.95 6.94
CA SER A 5 22.39 13.12 6.07
C SER A 5 22.22 11.71 6.61
N HIS A 6 23.30 11.05 7.01
CA HIS A 6 23.27 9.69 7.58
C HIS A 6 22.49 9.62 8.92
N LEU A 7 22.49 10.70 9.71
CA LEU A 7 21.67 10.77 10.92
C LEU A 7 20.18 10.95 10.61
N HIS A 8 19.85 11.66 9.53
CA HIS A 8 18.46 11.88 9.12
C HIS A 8 17.86 10.58 8.55
N GLU A 9 18.59 9.91 7.68
CA GLU A 9 18.25 8.59 7.11
C GLU A 9 17.93 7.57 8.20
N ARG A 10 18.82 7.42 9.19
CA ARG A 10 18.61 6.48 10.32
C ARG A 10 17.37 6.79 11.16
N LYS A 11 16.98 8.05 11.30
CA LYS A 11 15.75 8.42 12.03
C LYS A 11 14.51 7.96 11.27
N TRP A 12 14.47 8.20 9.96
CA TRP A 12 13.34 7.80 9.11
C TRP A 12 13.22 6.27 8.99
N ILE A 13 14.34 5.56 8.84
CA ILE A 13 14.36 4.08 8.78
C ILE A 13 13.85 3.47 10.10
N ASN A 14 14.34 3.97 11.24
CA ASN A 14 13.89 3.47 12.54
C ASN A 14 12.41 3.78 12.79
N GLY A 15 11.93 4.95 12.36
CA GLY A 15 10.52 5.32 12.41
C GLY A 15 9.64 4.41 11.56
N LEU A 16 10.05 4.14 10.32
CA LEU A 16 9.35 3.21 9.43
C LEU A 16 9.25 1.81 10.05
N LEU A 17 10.34 1.31 10.60
CA LEU A 17 10.37 -0.01 11.22
C LEU A 17 9.48 -0.11 12.46
N ALA A 18 9.41 0.97 13.26
CA ALA A 18 8.52 1.03 14.41
C ALA A 18 7.05 1.05 14.01
N ILE A 19 6.69 1.77 12.93
CA ILE A 19 5.33 1.75 12.39
C ILE A 19 4.99 0.34 11.87
N ALA A 20 5.91 -0.29 11.14
CA ALA A 20 5.72 -1.64 10.62
C ALA A 20 5.49 -2.66 11.74
N SER A 21 6.21 -2.59 12.85
CA SER A 21 6.01 -3.50 13.97
C SER A 21 4.67 -3.29 14.69
N VAL A 22 4.18 -2.05 14.78
CA VAL A 22 2.84 -1.75 15.30
C VAL A 22 1.76 -2.32 14.39
N VAL A 23 1.92 -2.18 13.07
CA VAL A 23 0.98 -2.78 12.10
C VAL A 23 0.98 -4.30 12.22
N VAL A 24 2.15 -4.92 12.32
CA VAL A 24 2.28 -6.38 12.53
C VAL A 24 1.59 -6.80 13.83
N ALA A 25 1.81 -6.08 14.94
CA ALA A 25 1.14 -6.36 16.20
C ALA A 25 -0.39 -6.26 16.09
N TYR A 26 -0.89 -5.24 15.39
CA TYR A 26 -2.32 -5.06 15.14
C TYR A 26 -2.89 -6.23 14.32
N VAL A 27 -2.24 -6.61 13.21
CA VAL A 27 -2.67 -7.73 12.38
C VAL A 27 -2.66 -9.04 13.17
N LEU A 28 -1.62 -9.30 13.96
CA LEU A 28 -1.54 -10.48 14.84
C LEU A 28 -2.65 -10.48 15.90
N SER A 29 -2.99 -9.31 16.45
CA SER A 29 -4.08 -9.21 17.42
C SER A 29 -5.44 -9.55 16.81
N ALA A 30 -5.71 -9.07 15.59
CA ALA A 30 -6.94 -9.40 14.86
C ALA A 30 -7.00 -10.90 14.53
N PHE A 31 -5.87 -11.47 14.12
CA PHE A 31 -5.75 -12.90 13.84
C PHE A 31 -6.01 -13.78 15.07
N PHE A 32 -5.41 -13.47 16.22
CA PHE A 32 -5.66 -14.25 17.44
C PHE A 32 -7.09 -14.13 17.93
N LEU A 33 -7.71 -12.95 17.84
CA LEU A 33 -9.13 -12.81 18.17
C LEU A 33 -10.02 -13.67 17.28
N GLN A 34 -9.73 -13.71 15.97
CA GLN A 34 -10.46 -14.57 15.02
C GLN A 34 -10.33 -16.06 15.39
N ILE A 35 -9.13 -16.52 15.74
CA ILE A 35 -8.92 -17.90 16.22
C ILE A 35 -9.71 -18.17 17.50
N GLY A 36 -9.72 -17.21 18.43
CA GLY A 36 -10.45 -17.32 19.69
C GLY A 36 -11.94 -17.56 19.50
N LEU A 37 -12.52 -16.85 18.55
CA LEU A 37 -13.92 -17.00 18.16
C LEU A 37 -14.17 -18.35 17.48
N TRP A 38 -13.29 -18.75 16.54
CA TRP A 38 -13.45 -19.99 15.78
C TRP A 38 -13.33 -21.25 16.65
N MET A 39 -12.51 -21.20 17.69
CA MET A 39 -12.28 -22.33 18.60
C MET A 39 -13.15 -22.26 19.87
N ASP A 40 -14.03 -21.26 19.99
CA ASP A 40 -14.84 -20.99 21.19
C ASP A 40 -14.00 -20.87 22.48
N LEU A 41 -12.78 -20.34 22.33
CA LEU A 41 -11.82 -20.17 23.42
C LEU A 41 -12.21 -19.04 24.36
N GLU A 42 -13.00 -18.08 23.87
CA GLU A 42 -13.58 -17.02 24.71
C GLU A 42 -14.55 -17.58 25.75
N ALA A 43 -15.30 -18.64 25.43
CA ALA A 43 -16.24 -19.28 26.35
C ALA A 43 -15.55 -20.18 27.39
N LYS A 44 -14.36 -20.72 27.07
CA LYS A 44 -13.59 -21.58 27.98
C LYS A 44 -12.64 -20.81 28.90
N MET A 45 -12.18 -19.63 28.50
CA MET A 45 -11.19 -18.84 29.25
C MET A 45 -11.60 -17.37 29.34
N ASN A 46 -11.94 -16.91 30.55
CA ASN A 46 -12.37 -15.53 30.83
C ASN A 46 -11.34 -14.44 30.45
N PHE A 47 -10.05 -14.77 30.33
CA PHE A 47 -8.98 -13.81 30.01
C PHE A 47 -8.40 -13.98 28.59
N TYR A 48 -9.11 -14.66 27.68
CA TYR A 48 -8.59 -14.93 26.34
C TYR A 48 -8.22 -13.65 25.57
N ARG A 49 -9.09 -12.64 25.55
CA ARG A 49 -8.85 -11.39 24.82
C ARG A 49 -7.59 -10.65 25.29
N GLY A 50 -7.36 -10.60 26.61
CA GLY A 50 -6.18 -9.98 27.19
C GLY A 50 -4.89 -10.76 26.86
N GLY A 51 -4.94 -12.09 26.96
CA GLY A 51 -3.82 -12.96 26.58
C GLY A 51 -3.46 -12.86 25.10
N ALA A 52 -4.46 -12.84 24.22
CA ALA A 52 -4.28 -12.71 22.77
C ALA A 52 -3.62 -11.38 22.39
N GLN A 53 -4.06 -10.27 22.99
CA GLN A 53 -3.46 -8.95 22.77
C GLN A 53 -2.02 -8.89 23.30
N ALA A 54 -1.77 -9.42 24.50
CA ALA A 54 -0.42 -9.47 25.06
C ALA A 54 0.54 -10.29 24.17
N ALA A 55 0.10 -11.46 23.68
CA ALA A 55 0.86 -12.28 22.77
C ALA A 55 1.17 -11.55 21.45
N ALA A 56 0.17 -10.86 20.87
CA ALA A 56 0.35 -10.09 19.64
C ALA A 56 1.38 -8.95 19.81
N VAL A 57 1.33 -8.23 20.92
CA VAL A 57 2.28 -7.14 21.22
C VAL A 57 3.69 -7.70 21.41
N VAL A 58 3.85 -8.80 22.15
CA VAL A 58 5.16 -9.44 22.34
C VAL A 58 5.74 -9.90 21.00
N LEU A 59 4.93 -10.55 20.15
CA LEU A 59 5.38 -10.97 18.82
C LEU A 59 5.75 -9.78 17.92
N GLY A 60 4.99 -8.68 17.99
CA GLY A 60 5.33 -7.43 17.28
C GLY A 60 6.66 -6.83 17.76
N LEU A 61 6.94 -6.85 19.07
CA LEU A 61 8.22 -6.40 19.63
C LEU A 61 9.38 -7.32 19.23
N VAL A 62 9.18 -8.64 19.25
CA VAL A 62 10.18 -9.60 18.78
C VAL A 62 10.49 -9.36 17.31
N PHE A 63 9.46 -9.14 16.48
CA PHE A 63 9.61 -8.79 15.07
C PHE A 63 10.44 -7.50 14.90
N PHE A 64 10.12 -6.45 15.67
CA PHE A 64 10.88 -5.20 15.65
C PHE A 64 12.37 -5.41 15.95
N ILE A 65 12.68 -6.14 17.02
CA ILE A 65 14.07 -6.40 17.44
C ILE A 65 14.81 -7.23 16.39
N ALA A 66 14.16 -8.27 15.86
CA ALA A 66 14.74 -9.14 14.83
C ALA A 66 15.10 -8.34 13.57
N MET A 67 14.17 -7.51 13.09
CA MET A 67 14.38 -6.68 11.92
C MET A 67 15.40 -5.57 12.16
N PHE A 68 15.40 -4.95 13.35
CA PHE A 68 16.36 -3.91 13.70
C PHE A 68 17.80 -4.44 13.73
N ARG A 69 18.00 -5.70 14.12
CA ARG A 69 19.34 -6.33 14.13
C ARG A 69 19.79 -6.80 12.76
N SER A 70 18.87 -7.01 11.82
CA SER A 70 19.22 -7.50 10.48
C SER A 70 19.89 -6.41 9.64
N LYS A 71 21.18 -6.61 9.32
CA LYS A 71 21.94 -5.70 8.45
C LYS A 71 21.36 -5.62 7.03
N GLN A 72 20.88 -6.75 6.51
CA GLN A 72 20.29 -6.83 5.17
C GLN A 72 19.04 -5.94 5.06
N VAL A 73 18.17 -5.98 6.08
CA VAL A 73 16.96 -5.16 6.13
C VAL A 73 17.31 -3.68 6.25
N GLN A 74 18.27 -3.33 7.12
CA GLN A 74 18.70 -1.93 7.24
C GLN A 74 19.31 -1.38 5.96
N GLN A 75 20.10 -2.18 5.24
CA GLN A 75 20.66 -1.79 3.95
C GLN A 75 19.57 -1.61 2.89
N TYR A 76 18.63 -2.56 2.80
CA TYR A 76 17.52 -2.45 1.85
C TYR A 76 16.65 -1.21 2.10
N LEU A 77 16.33 -0.92 3.36
CA LEU A 77 15.57 0.29 3.71
C LEU A 77 16.32 1.59 3.40
N SER A 78 17.65 1.58 3.50
CA SER A 78 18.52 2.69 3.10
C SER A 78 18.46 2.91 1.58
N GLU A 79 18.55 1.84 0.79
CA GLU A 79 18.44 1.88 -0.67
C GLU A 79 17.08 2.43 -1.11
N VAL A 80 15.98 1.91 -0.54
CA VAL A 80 14.62 2.39 -0.83
C VAL A 80 14.45 3.86 -0.44
N TYR A 81 14.97 4.28 0.73
CA TYR A 81 14.92 5.69 1.12
C TYR A 81 15.64 6.57 0.09
N TYR A 82 16.82 6.15 -0.36
CA TYR A 82 17.58 6.87 -1.36
C TYR A 82 16.84 6.97 -2.71
N GLU A 83 16.19 5.90 -3.15
CA GLU A 83 15.35 5.91 -4.35
C GLU A 83 14.12 6.82 -4.19
N LEU A 84 13.46 6.78 -3.03
CA LEU A 84 12.30 7.64 -2.74
C LEU A 84 12.66 9.12 -2.76
N THR A 85 13.86 9.51 -2.32
CA THR A 85 14.31 10.92 -2.40
C THR A 85 14.54 11.40 -3.83
N ARG A 86 14.68 10.48 -4.79
CA ARG A 86 14.84 10.80 -6.22
C ARG A 86 13.51 10.88 -6.95
N VAL A 87 12.40 10.51 -6.31
CA VAL A 87 11.06 10.61 -6.91
C VAL A 87 10.73 12.09 -7.09
N VAL A 88 10.73 12.53 -8.34
CA VAL A 88 10.28 13.86 -8.73
C VAL A 88 8.76 13.82 -8.84
N TRP A 89 8.09 14.54 -7.95
CA TRP A 89 6.65 14.70 -8.01
C TRP A 89 6.27 15.65 -9.13
N ALA A 90 5.29 15.27 -9.94
CA ALA A 90 4.83 16.06 -11.06
C ALA A 90 4.36 17.46 -10.61
N THR A 91 4.72 18.48 -11.37
CA THR A 91 4.24 19.84 -11.13
C THR A 91 2.77 19.93 -11.54
N LYS A 92 2.00 20.84 -10.92
CA LYS A 92 0.60 21.09 -11.29
C LYS A 92 0.43 21.31 -12.80
N GLU A 93 1.36 22.01 -13.43
CA GLU A 93 1.35 22.24 -14.88
C GLU A 93 1.52 20.95 -15.69
N ASP A 94 2.42 20.06 -15.27
CA ASP A 94 2.67 18.79 -15.96
C ASP A 94 1.44 17.86 -15.84
N THR A 95 0.81 17.85 -14.65
CA THR A 95 -0.43 17.11 -14.44
C THR A 95 -1.54 17.59 -15.36
N VAL A 96 -1.74 18.91 -15.46
CA VAL A 96 -2.78 19.49 -16.32
C VAL A 96 -2.51 19.21 -17.80
N LYS A 97 -1.26 19.38 -18.26
CA LYS A 97 -0.87 19.06 -19.64
C LYS A 97 -1.14 17.60 -19.97
N LEU A 98 -0.79 16.68 -19.07
CA LEU A 98 -1.03 15.25 -19.23
C LEU A 98 -2.52 14.91 -19.26
N THR A 99 -3.33 15.50 -18.36
CA THR A 99 -4.79 15.31 -18.34
C THR A 99 -5.43 15.81 -19.64
N ILE A 100 -5.05 16.98 -20.14
CA ILE A 100 -5.57 17.51 -21.41
C ILE A 100 -5.18 16.59 -22.58
N GLY A 101 -3.94 16.09 -22.61
CA GLY A 101 -3.49 15.14 -23.62
C GLY A 101 -4.33 13.86 -23.64
N ILE A 102 -4.59 13.28 -22.46
CA ILE A 102 -5.45 12.10 -22.33
C ILE A 102 -6.89 12.43 -22.77
N LEU A 103 -7.43 13.59 -22.37
CA LEU A 103 -8.79 14.01 -22.72
C LEU A 103 -8.97 14.09 -24.24
N ILE A 104 -8.01 14.67 -24.95
CA ILE A 104 -8.01 14.74 -26.41
C ILE A 104 -7.96 13.33 -27.02
N GLY A 105 -7.07 12.46 -26.52
CA GLY A 105 -6.96 11.07 -26.99
C GLY A 105 -8.25 10.26 -26.81
N VAL A 106 -8.91 10.41 -25.65
CA VAL A 106 -10.20 9.78 -25.37
C VAL A 106 -11.30 10.35 -26.28
N LEU A 107 -11.32 11.66 -26.51
CA LEU A 107 -12.32 12.30 -27.39
C LEU A 107 -12.21 11.80 -28.83
N ILE A 108 -11.00 11.70 -29.38
CA ILE A 108 -10.78 11.16 -30.73
C ILE A 108 -11.23 9.70 -30.79
N THR A 109 -10.82 8.88 -29.82
CA THR A 109 -11.19 7.46 -29.77
C THR A 109 -12.70 7.29 -29.67
N SER A 110 -13.38 8.11 -28.86
CA SER A 110 -14.83 8.10 -28.72
C SER A 110 -15.55 8.47 -30.00
N VAL A 111 -15.07 9.44 -30.77
CA VAL A 111 -15.65 9.82 -32.06
C VAL A 111 -15.51 8.69 -33.08
N VAL A 112 -14.33 8.06 -33.16
CA VAL A 112 -14.10 6.95 -34.10
C VAL A 112 -14.99 5.77 -33.77
N LEU A 113 -15.04 5.35 -32.49
CA LEU A 113 -15.91 4.26 -32.06
C LEU A 113 -17.39 4.59 -32.28
N GLY A 114 -17.83 5.78 -31.88
CA GLY A 114 -19.21 6.22 -32.09
C GLY A 114 -19.62 6.27 -33.56
N PHE A 115 -18.68 6.60 -34.47
CA PHE A 115 -18.93 6.53 -35.90
C PHE A 115 -19.12 5.08 -36.38
N VAL A 116 -18.28 4.15 -35.91
CA VAL A 116 -18.44 2.72 -36.21
C VAL A 116 -19.79 2.22 -35.71
N ASP A 117 -20.14 2.54 -34.46
CA ASP A 117 -21.43 2.17 -33.86
C ASP A 117 -22.61 2.71 -34.68
N PHE A 118 -22.51 3.96 -35.16
CA PHE A 118 -23.53 4.57 -36.01
C PHE A 118 -23.71 3.83 -37.35
N VAL A 119 -22.60 3.51 -38.02
CA VAL A 119 -22.63 2.79 -39.32
C VAL A 119 -23.21 1.39 -39.15
N VAL A 120 -22.76 0.65 -38.13
CA VAL A 120 -23.24 -0.69 -37.84
C VAL A 120 -24.74 -0.68 -37.53
N ASN A 121 -25.20 0.24 -36.68
CA ASN A 121 -26.64 0.37 -36.37
C ASN A 121 -27.47 0.66 -37.62
N LYS A 122 -26.98 1.51 -38.53
CA LYS A 122 -27.69 1.82 -39.78
C LYS A 122 -27.72 0.63 -40.74
N LEU A 123 -26.64 -0.14 -40.83
CA LEU A 123 -26.57 -1.36 -41.63
C LEU A 123 -27.51 -2.45 -41.09
N LEU A 124 -27.50 -2.67 -39.78
CA LEU A 124 -28.40 -3.63 -39.13
C LEU A 124 -29.87 -3.22 -39.28
N GLY A 125 -30.17 -1.93 -39.14
CA GLY A 125 -31.52 -1.40 -39.35
C GLY A 125 -32.04 -1.57 -40.79
N LEU A 126 -31.15 -1.51 -41.80
CA LEU A 126 -31.51 -1.78 -43.19
C LEU A 126 -31.68 -3.28 -43.49
N LEU A 127 -31.00 -4.16 -42.76
CA LEU A 127 -31.09 -5.61 -42.94
C LEU A 127 -32.30 -6.24 -42.23
N TYR A 128 -32.73 -5.66 -41.10
CA TYR A 128 -33.87 -6.16 -40.32
C TYR A 128 -35.21 -5.52 -40.70
N ASN A 129 -35.19 -4.45 -41.50
CA ASN A 129 -36.37 -3.83 -42.09
C ASN A 129 -36.55 -4.27 -43.54
#